data_AF-A0A644X473-F1
#
_entry.id   AF-A0A644X473-F1
#
_cell.length_a   1.000
_cell.length_b   1.000
_cell.length_c   1.000
_cell.angle_alpha   90.00
_cell.angle_beta   90.00
_cell.angle_gamma   90.00
#
_symmetry.space_group_name_H-M   'P 1'
#
loop_
_entity.id
_entity.type
_entity.pdbx_description
1 polymer ?
#
loop_
_entity_poly.entity_id
_entity_poly.type
_entity_poly.pdbx_seq_one_letter_code
_entity_poly.pdbx_strand_id
1 'polypeptide(L)'
;MRKLAAGAGALSLILFVLILALYEYIPQTIPVLRGIEAEKSLFLSIRILVINILTLAAFLILAKSIYRSQQDYELNTYGAWILIFIMVKMLLEFVGLLYESFLNLQMYILLAGVVLLGFYGLSRHRYLFGKEFWKPIRFLESEKIILTILLITYIAVNIPVVSMISNQ
;
A
#
# COMPACT_ATOMS: atom_id res chain seq x y z
N MET A 1 17.24 -4.67 0.92
CA MET A 1 15.94 -4.31 0.32
C MET A 1 15.45 -5.20 -0.83
N ARG A 2 16.25 -5.57 -1.86
CA ARG A 2 15.76 -6.35 -3.03
C ARG A 2 14.99 -7.65 -2.70
N LYS A 3 15.46 -8.43 -1.71
CA LYS A 3 14.77 -9.65 -1.25
C LYS A 3 13.42 -9.37 -0.60
N LEU A 4 13.33 -8.32 0.23
CA LEU A 4 12.09 -7.88 0.87
C LEU A 4 11.08 -7.36 -0.16
N ALA A 5 11.56 -6.60 -1.16
CA ALA A 5 10.74 -6.13 -2.28
C ALA A 5 10.12 -7.29 -3.07
N ALA A 6 10.94 -8.30 -3.41
CA ALA A 6 10.46 -9.50 -4.08
C ALA A 6 9.47 -10.29 -3.19
N GLY A 7 9.74 -10.38 -1.89
CA GLY A 7 8.83 -11.00 -0.92
C GLY A 7 7.48 -10.28 -0.82
N ALA A 8 7.48 -8.95 -0.75
CA ALA A 8 6.26 -8.14 -0.73
C ALA A 8 5.46 -8.29 -2.04
N GLY A 9 6.15 -8.34 -3.19
CA GLY A 9 5.53 -8.58 -4.49
C GLY A 9 4.91 -9.98 -4.60
N ALA A 10 5.66 -11.02 -4.20
CA ALA A 10 5.17 -12.39 -4.18
C ALA A 10 3.97 -12.55 -3.24
N LEU A 11 4.05 -11.96 -2.03
CA LEU A 11 2.96 -11.94 -1.07
C LEU A 11 1.71 -11.29 -1.65
N SER A 12 1.84 -10.17 -2.36
CA SER A 12 0.71 -9.50 -3.01
C SER A 12 0.00 -10.42 -4.02
N LEU A 13 0.77 -11.15 -4.83
CA LEU A 13 0.24 -12.05 -5.84
C LEU A 13 -0.40 -13.29 -5.20
N ILE A 14 0.20 -13.84 -4.14
CA ILE A 14 -0.40 -14.95 -3.37
C ILE A 14 -1.73 -14.52 -2.76
N LEU A 15 -1.77 -13.35 -2.10
CA LEU A 15 -3.00 -12.83 -1.51
C LEU A 15 -4.06 -12.57 -2.57
N PHE A 16 -3.69 -12.11 -3.76
CA PHE A 16 -4.62 -11.95 -4.88
C PHE A 16 -5.28 -13.27 -5.30
N VAL A 17 -4.47 -14.31 -5.52
CA VAL A 17 -5.00 -15.65 -5.87
C VAL A 17 -5.89 -16.19 -4.74
N LEU A 18 -5.50 -15.98 -3.48
CA LEU A 18 -6.29 -16.39 -2.33
C LEU A 18 -7.61 -15.64 -2.22
N ILE A 19 -7.66 -14.33 -2.53
CA ILE A 19 -8.92 -13.58 -2.57
C ILE A 19 -9.86 -14.16 -3.63
N LEU A 20 -9.35 -14.48 -4.82
CA LEU A 20 -10.17 -15.09 -5.86
C LEU A 20 -10.72 -16.47 -5.43
N ALA A 21 -9.89 -17.29 -4.77
CA ALA A 21 -10.28 -18.62 -4.33
C ALA A 21 -11.25 -18.61 -3.13
N LEU A 22 -11.09 -17.65 -2.22
CA LEU A 22 -11.88 -17.56 -0.98
C LEU A 22 -12.99 -16.51 -1.03
N TYR A 23 -13.27 -15.95 -2.20
CA TYR A 23 -14.20 -14.85 -2.38
C TYR A 23 -15.59 -15.13 -1.78
N GLU A 24 -16.08 -16.36 -1.94
CA GLU A 24 -17.38 -16.77 -1.43
C GLU A 24 -17.48 -16.79 0.09
N TYR A 25 -16.34 -16.85 0.80
CA TYR A 25 -16.27 -16.92 2.26
C TYR A 25 -16.01 -15.56 2.93
N ILE A 26 -15.83 -14.50 2.15
CA ILE A 26 -15.65 -13.13 2.67
C ILE A 26 -16.99 -12.64 3.28
N PRO A 27 -17.02 -12.22 4.57
CA PRO A 27 -18.20 -11.64 5.20
C PRO A 27 -18.72 -10.43 4.43
N GLN A 28 -20.05 -10.31 4.36
CA GLN A 28 -20.72 -9.24 3.60
C GLN A 28 -20.66 -7.86 4.30
N THR A 29 -20.23 -7.79 5.55
CA THR A 29 -20.39 -6.62 6.43
C THR A 29 -19.07 -5.95 6.81
N ILE A 30 -18.06 -5.99 5.92
CA ILE A 30 -16.78 -5.29 6.11
C ILE A 30 -17.06 -3.80 6.48
N PRO A 31 -16.69 -3.31 7.68
CA PRO A 31 -17.31 -2.18 8.34
C PRO A 31 -16.52 -0.87 8.15
N VAL A 32 -15.70 -0.75 7.11
CA VAL A 32 -15.00 0.51 6.84
C VAL A 32 -15.86 1.36 5.91
N LEU A 33 -16.86 1.97 6.54
CA LEU A 33 -17.80 3.00 6.07
C LEU A 33 -19.10 2.48 5.43
N ARG A 34 -20.16 2.48 6.27
CA ARG A 34 -21.55 2.65 5.87
C ARG A 34 -21.66 3.76 4.81
N GLY A 35 -21.94 3.35 3.59
CA GLY A 35 -22.21 4.23 2.47
C GLY A 35 -22.72 3.39 1.32
N ILE A 36 -23.95 2.91 1.47
CA ILE A 36 -24.75 2.14 0.50
C ILE A 36 -24.31 0.68 0.44
N GLU A 37 -25.17 -0.20 0.97
CA GLU A 37 -25.36 -1.63 0.62
C GLU A 37 -24.37 -2.18 -0.42
N ALA A 38 -23.11 -2.36 -0.04
CA ALA A 38 -22.14 -2.99 -0.91
C ALA A 38 -22.30 -4.49 -0.72
N GLU A 39 -23.22 -5.07 -1.48
CA GLU A 39 -23.22 -6.50 -1.79
C GLU A 39 -21.77 -6.95 -2.04
N LYS A 40 -21.43 -8.17 -1.60
CA LYS A 40 -20.19 -8.90 -1.95
C LYS A 40 -19.63 -8.37 -3.27
N SER A 41 -18.62 -7.52 -3.20
CA SER A 41 -18.05 -6.93 -4.40
C SER A 41 -16.59 -7.28 -4.45
N LEU A 42 -16.25 -8.24 -5.32
CA LEU A 42 -14.89 -8.54 -5.78
C LEU A 42 -14.11 -7.25 -5.99
N PHE A 43 -14.79 -6.20 -6.48
CA PHE A 43 -14.23 -4.88 -6.69
C PHE A 43 -13.60 -4.26 -5.44
N LEU A 44 -14.22 -4.37 -4.25
CA LEU A 44 -13.68 -3.81 -3.00
C LEU A 44 -12.39 -4.53 -2.57
N SER A 45 -12.42 -5.86 -2.57
CA SER A 45 -11.27 -6.69 -2.20
C SER A 45 -10.11 -6.52 -3.18
N ILE A 46 -10.41 -6.45 -4.48
CA ILE A 46 -9.43 -6.16 -5.54
C ILE A 46 -8.89 -4.74 -5.37
N ARG A 47 -9.72 -3.74 -5.06
CA ARG A 47 -9.29 -2.35 -4.84
C ARG A 47 -8.27 -2.23 -3.72
N ILE A 48 -8.50 -2.89 -2.58
CA ILE A 48 -7.55 -2.89 -1.45
C ILE A 48 -6.20 -3.49 -1.87
N LEU A 49 -6.21 -4.64 -2.56
CA LEU A 49 -4.98 -5.26 -3.06
C LEU A 49 -4.26 -4.41 -4.11
N VAL A 50 -4.99 -3.82 -5.05
CA VAL A 50 -4.41 -2.96 -6.08
C VAL A 50 -3.75 -1.74 -5.43
N ILE A 51 -4.40 -1.09 -4.47
CA ILE A 51 -3.81 0.03 -3.72
C ILE A 51 -2.51 -0.40 -3.04
N ASN A 52 -2.46 -1.60 -2.44
CA ASN A 52 -1.25 -2.12 -1.82
C ASN A 52 -0.11 -2.35 -2.82
N ILE A 53 -0.41 -2.96 -3.96
CA ILE A 53 0.58 -3.19 -5.03
C ILE A 53 1.09 -1.86 -5.57
N LEU A 54 0.20 -0.89 -5.82
CA LEU A 54 0.58 0.45 -6.30
C LEU A 54 1.48 1.16 -5.28
N THR A 55 1.13 1.10 -4.00
CA THR A 55 1.90 1.71 -2.91
C THR A 55 3.28 1.07 -2.81
N LEU A 56 3.37 -0.26 -2.88
CA LEU A 56 4.62 -0.99 -2.90
C LEU A 56 5.48 -0.60 -4.10
N ALA A 57 4.91 -0.55 -5.30
CA ALA A 57 5.62 -0.20 -6.52
C ALA A 57 6.19 1.23 -6.47
N ALA A 58 5.39 2.20 -6.01
CA ALA A 58 5.82 3.57 -5.82
C ALA A 58 6.98 3.65 -4.81
N PHE A 59 6.85 2.96 -3.67
CA PHE A 59 7.89 2.94 -2.64
C PHE A 59 9.21 2.34 -3.15
N LEU A 60 9.15 1.26 -3.94
CA LEU A 60 10.33 0.63 -4.51
C LEU A 60 11.05 1.52 -5.52
N ILE A 61 10.31 2.24 -6.36
CA ILE A 61 10.89 3.20 -7.30
C ILE A 61 11.59 4.33 -6.54
N LEU A 62 10.93 4.88 -5.52
CA LEU A 62 11.51 5.90 -4.64
C LEU A 62 12.79 5.38 -3.95
N ALA A 63 12.71 4.23 -3.29
CA ALA A 63 13.84 3.63 -2.58
C ALA A 63 15.03 3.36 -3.52
N LYS A 64 14.78 2.89 -4.74
CA LYS A 64 15.82 2.63 -5.75
C LYS A 64 16.45 3.92 -6.26
N SER A 65 15.66 4.96 -6.50
CA SER A 65 16.16 6.27 -6.95
C SER A 65 17.03 6.92 -5.86
N ILE A 66 16.56 6.90 -4.62
CA ILE A 66 17.28 7.40 -3.45
C ILE A 66 18.61 6.66 -3.25
N TYR A 67 18.58 5.32 -3.21
CA TYR A 67 19.78 4.50 -3.00
C TYR A 67 20.87 4.80 -4.03
N ARG A 68 20.47 4.99 -5.30
CA ARG A 68 21.39 5.32 -6.38
C ARG A 68 22.05 6.69 -6.20
N SER A 69 21.34 7.64 -5.61
CA SER A 69 21.80 9.02 -5.47
C SER A 69 22.70 9.25 -4.24
N GLN A 70 22.49 8.52 -3.14
CA GLN A 70 23.16 8.85 -1.87
C GLN A 70 23.87 7.69 -1.18
N GLN A 71 23.66 6.43 -1.58
CA GLN A 71 24.25 5.24 -0.92
C GLN A 71 24.16 5.25 0.63
N ASP A 72 23.09 5.84 1.17
CA ASP A 72 22.88 6.01 2.61
C ASP A 72 22.37 4.70 3.25
N TYR A 73 23.17 4.13 4.17
CA TYR A 73 22.89 2.88 4.86
C TYR A 73 21.77 3.01 5.91
N GLU A 74 21.68 4.13 6.62
CA GLU A 74 20.61 4.36 7.60
C GLU A 74 19.27 4.49 6.89
N LEU A 75 19.24 5.21 5.77
CA LEU A 75 18.05 5.36 4.95
C LEU A 75 17.60 4.05 4.29
N ASN A 76 18.54 3.18 3.92
CA ASN A 76 18.25 1.83 3.45
C ASN A 76 17.63 0.95 4.55
N THR A 77 18.06 1.14 5.80
CA THR A 77 17.47 0.47 6.97
C THR A 77 16.04 0.96 7.19
N TYR A 78 15.82 2.28 7.22
CA TYR A 78 14.49 2.86 7.33
C TYR A 78 13.54 2.38 6.22
N GLY A 79 14.03 2.30 4.97
CA GLY A 79 13.23 1.77 3.87
C GLY A 79 12.89 0.28 4.00
N ALA A 80 13.74 -0.53 4.65
CA ALA A 80 13.43 -1.91 4.97
C ALA A 80 12.31 -2.02 6.00
N TRP A 81 12.29 -1.16 7.02
CA TRP A 81 11.19 -1.09 8.01
C TRP A 81 9.86 -0.74 7.36
N ILE A 82 9.85 0.20 6.41
CA ILE A 82 8.64 0.54 5.64
C ILE A 82 8.16 -0.65 4.80
N LEU A 83 9.06 -1.38 4.13
CA LEU A 83 8.68 -2.58 3.37
C LEU A 83 8.09 -3.68 4.26
N ILE A 84 8.70 -3.92 5.43
CA ILE A 84 8.17 -4.88 6.40
C ILE A 84 6.78 -4.45 6.87
N PHE A 85 6.60 -3.17 7.17
CA PHE A 85 5.29 -2.64 7.55
C PHE A 85 4.24 -2.82 6.44
N ILE A 86 4.58 -2.56 5.17
CA ILE A 86 3.68 -2.80 4.03
C ILE A 86 3.31 -4.29 3.95
N MET A 87 4.26 -5.21 4.13
CA MET A 87 3.97 -6.66 4.14
C MET A 87 3.02 -7.06 5.27
N VAL A 88 3.27 -6.58 6.48
CA VAL A 88 2.40 -6.82 7.65
C VAL A 88 1.01 -6.23 7.39
N LYS A 89 0.94 -5.02 6.82
CA LYS A 89 -0.30 -4.34 6.48
C LYS A 89 -1.13 -5.12 5.47
N MET A 90 -0.52 -5.66 4.42
CA MET A 90 -1.19 -6.51 3.44
C MET A 90 -1.76 -7.79 4.07
N LEU A 91 -1.00 -8.44 4.96
CA LEU A 91 -1.47 -9.62 5.70
C LEU A 91 -2.66 -9.28 6.61
N LEU A 92 -2.54 -8.20 7.39
CA LEU A 92 -3.60 -7.79 8.29
C LEU A 92 -4.87 -7.40 7.53
N GLU A 93 -4.76 -6.69 6.41
CA GLU A 93 -5.91 -6.39 5.55
C GLU A 93 -6.56 -7.64 4.99
N PHE A 94 -5.76 -8.59 4.52
CA PHE A 94 -6.29 -9.85 4.03
C PHE A 94 -7.01 -10.66 5.14
N VAL A 95 -6.46 -10.72 6.36
CA VAL A 95 -7.12 -11.39 7.49
C VAL A 95 -8.38 -10.63 7.91
N GLY A 96 -8.34 -9.30 7.92
CA GLY A 96 -9.49 -8.46 8.22
C GLY A 96 -10.65 -8.65 7.24
N LEU A 97 -10.37 -8.99 5.98
CA LEU A 97 -11.42 -9.37 5.01
C LEU A 97 -12.17 -10.64 5.43
N LEU A 98 -11.62 -11.50 6.29
CA LEU A 98 -12.27 -12.75 6.72
C LEU A 98 -12.89 -12.64 8.12
N TYR A 99 -12.42 -11.69 8.94
CA TYR A 99 -12.81 -11.58 10.35
C TYR A 99 -13.15 -10.13 10.73
N GLU A 100 -14.45 -9.83 10.81
CA GLU A 100 -14.94 -8.49 11.13
C GLU A 100 -14.53 -7.98 12.51
N SER A 101 -14.50 -8.87 13.50
CA SER A 101 -14.07 -8.55 14.86
C SER A 101 -12.61 -8.05 14.93
N PHE A 102 -11.81 -8.34 13.91
CA PHE A 102 -10.41 -7.94 13.82
C PHE A 102 -10.20 -6.57 13.17
N LEU A 103 -11.20 -5.99 12.51
CA LEU A 103 -11.02 -4.78 11.69
C LEU A 103 -10.73 -3.53 12.52
N ASN A 104 -11.38 -3.37 13.67
CA ASN A 104 -11.08 -2.26 14.60
C ASN A 104 -9.66 -2.41 15.17
N LEU A 105 -9.30 -3.60 15.64
CA LEU A 105 -7.96 -3.87 16.19
C LEU A 105 -6.87 -3.64 15.13
N GLN A 106 -7.11 -4.12 13.92
CA GLN A 106 -6.25 -3.89 12.77
C GLN A 106 -6.04 -2.40 12.52
N MET A 107 -7.11 -1.59 12.50
CA MET A 107 -7.00 -0.15 12.29
C MET A 107 -6.06 0.50 13.32
N TYR A 108 -6.20 0.15 14.60
CA TYR A 108 -5.32 0.67 15.65
C TYR A 108 -3.86 0.22 15.50
N ILE A 109 -3.62 -1.05 15.14
CA ILE A 109 -2.27 -1.58 14.89
C ILE A 109 -1.61 -0.87 13.70
N LEU A 110 -2.35 -0.69 12.60
CA LEU A 110 -1.86 -0.01 11.41
C LEU A 110 -1.58 1.47 11.70
N LEU A 111 -2.48 2.15 12.41
CA LEU A 111 -2.30 3.53 12.81
C LEU A 111 -1.08 3.69 13.71
N ALA A 112 -0.90 2.82 14.71
CA ALA A 112 0.27 2.82 15.57
C ALA A 112 1.56 2.62 14.76
N GLY A 113 1.57 1.69 13.79
CA GLY A 113 2.71 1.48 12.91
C GLY A 113 3.04 2.71 12.04
N VAL A 114 2.03 3.37 11.47
CA VAL A 114 2.22 4.64 10.73
C VAL A 114 2.79 5.72 11.64
N VAL A 115 2.25 5.88 12.85
CA VAL A 115 2.73 6.87 13.82
C VAL A 115 4.18 6.59 14.23
N LEU A 116 4.52 5.33 14.52
CA LEU A 116 5.89 4.94 14.90
C LEU A 116 6.89 5.15 13.76
N LEU A 117 6.57 4.72 12.54
CA LEU A 117 7.42 4.97 11.37
C LEU A 117 7.55 6.46 11.08
N GLY A 118 6.45 7.22 11.18
CA GLY A 118 6.44 8.66 10.99
C GLY A 118 7.32 9.37 12.02
N PHE A 119 7.18 9.05 13.30
CA PHE A 119 7.98 9.65 14.37
C PHE A 119 9.46 9.26 14.27
N TYR A 120 9.76 8.00 13.91
CA TYR A 120 11.12 7.56 13.67
C TYR A 120 11.75 8.31 12.48
N GLY A 121 11.03 8.41 11.34
CA GLY A 121 11.44 9.19 10.17
C GLY A 121 11.64 10.67 10.49
N LEU A 122 10.73 11.27 11.25
CA LEU A 122 10.81 12.67 11.69
C LEU A 122 11.89 12.94 12.75
N SER A 123 12.35 11.95 13.50
CA SER A 123 13.39 12.14 14.51
C SER A 123 14.79 11.90 13.93
N ARG A 124 14.98 10.79 13.20
CA ARG A 124 16.27 10.38 12.63
C ARG A 124 16.55 10.97 11.25
N HIS A 125 15.51 11.21 10.45
CA HIS A 125 15.65 11.56 9.05
C HIS A 125 15.02 12.91 8.71
N ARG A 126 15.14 13.91 9.61
CA ARG A 126 14.66 15.29 9.39
C ARG A 126 15.20 15.92 8.12
N TYR A 127 16.41 15.55 7.70
CA TYR A 127 17.03 16.02 6.49
C TYR A 127 16.25 15.63 5.22
N LEU A 128 15.41 14.59 5.26
CA LEU A 128 14.51 14.22 4.15
C LEU A 128 13.49 15.33 3.83
N PHE A 129 13.19 16.23 4.75
CA PHE A 129 12.28 17.36 4.49
C PHE A 129 12.99 18.57 3.87
N GLY A 130 14.33 18.54 3.81
CA GLY A 130 15.12 19.58 3.17
C GLY A 130 15.12 19.43 1.65
N LYS A 131 14.93 20.54 0.92
CA LYS A 131 15.02 20.55 -0.55
C LYS A 131 16.37 20.04 -1.06
N GLU A 132 17.44 20.23 -0.30
CA GLU A 132 18.79 19.80 -0.66
C GLU A 132 18.95 18.29 -0.75
N PHE A 133 18.25 17.53 0.08
CA PHE A 133 18.24 16.08 0.01
C PHE A 133 17.66 15.56 -1.32
N TRP A 134 16.62 16.23 -1.84
CA TRP A 134 15.93 15.81 -3.07
C TRP A 134 16.59 16.30 -4.37
N LYS A 135 17.41 17.36 -4.32
CA LYS A 135 18.14 17.87 -5.49
C LYS A 135 18.94 16.80 -6.27
N PRO A 136 19.69 15.89 -5.63
CA PRO A 136 20.46 14.86 -6.34
C PRO A 136 19.62 13.67 -6.81
N ILE A 137 18.37 13.52 -6.35
CA ILE A 137 17.52 12.37 -6.69
C ILE A 137 17.02 12.54 -8.13
N ARG A 138 17.51 11.68 -9.03
CA ARG A 138 17.09 11.63 -10.43
C ARG A 138 16.33 10.34 -10.72
N PHE A 139 15.08 10.48 -11.18
CA PHE A 139 14.30 9.38 -11.73
C PHE A 139 14.71 9.14 -13.18
N LEU A 140 14.82 7.87 -13.57
CA LEU A 140 14.93 7.50 -14.99
C LEU A 140 13.63 7.82 -15.72
N GLU A 141 13.70 8.00 -17.03
CA GLU A 141 12.49 8.16 -17.86
C GLU A 141 11.52 6.98 -17.69
N SER A 142 12.03 5.75 -17.59
CA SER A 142 11.20 4.58 -17.29
C SER A 142 10.54 4.64 -15.91
N GLU A 143 11.23 5.13 -14.88
CA GLU A 143 10.68 5.30 -13.54
C GLU A 143 9.59 6.37 -13.51
N LYS A 144 9.77 7.47 -14.26
CA LYS A 144 8.75 8.51 -14.42
C LYS A 144 7.50 7.98 -15.11
N ILE A 145 7.64 7.24 -16.21
CA ILE A 145 6.51 6.63 -16.93
C ILE A 145 5.75 5.68 -16.00
N ILE A 146 6.46 4.81 -15.27
CA ILE A 146 5.82 3.89 -14.33
C ILE A 146 5.11 4.66 -13.21
N LEU A 147 5.72 5.68 -12.62
CA LEU A 147 5.08 6.50 -11.58
C LEU A 147 3.82 7.21 -12.09
N THR A 148 3.83 7.71 -13.34
CA THR A 148 2.64 8.30 -13.96
C THR A 148 1.52 7.26 -14.13
N ILE A 149 1.86 6.06 -14.60
CA ILE A 149 0.89 4.97 -14.71
C ILE A 149 0.35 4.60 -13.32
N LEU A 150 1.22 4.48 -12.31
CA LEU A 150 0.82 4.19 -10.94
C LEU A 150 -0.12 5.26 -10.38
N LEU A 151 0.14 6.54 -10.67
CA LEU A 151 -0.70 7.66 -10.25
C LEU A 151 -2.08 7.62 -10.92
N ILE A 152 -2.12 7.39 -12.24
CA ILE A 152 -3.38 7.26 -12.99
C ILE A 152 -4.20 6.08 -12.45
N THR A 153 -3.57 4.92 -12.24
CA THR A 153 -4.24 3.75 -11.68
C THR A 153 -4.70 4.00 -10.25
N TYR A 154 -3.91 4.68 -9.42
CA TYR A 154 -4.31 5.04 -8.06
C TYR A 154 -5.54 5.95 -8.04
N ILE A 155 -5.57 6.95 -8.93
CA ILE A 155 -6.73 7.84 -9.07
C ILE A 155 -7.94 7.03 -9.56
N ALA A 156 -7.80 6.24 -10.63
CA ALA A 156 -8.87 5.43 -11.20
C ALA A 156 -9.49 4.47 -10.17
N VAL A 157 -8.66 3.83 -9.35
CA VAL A 157 -9.07 2.89 -8.30
C VAL A 157 -9.69 3.61 -7.11
N ASN A 158 -9.39 4.90 -6.89
CA ASN A 158 -9.95 5.69 -5.79
C ASN A 158 -11.18 6.52 -6.14
N ILE A 159 -11.50 6.71 -7.42
CA ILE A 159 -12.78 7.29 -7.85
C ILE A 159 -13.88 6.38 -7.29
N PRO A 160 -14.81 6.90 -6.47
CA PRO A 160 -15.97 6.13 -6.09
C PRO A 160 -16.70 5.76 -7.38
N VAL A 161 -16.83 4.46 -7.63
CA VAL A 161 -17.75 3.97 -8.65
C VAL A 161 -19.13 4.29 -8.12
N VAL A 162 -19.60 5.51 -8.38
CA VAL A 162 -21.00 5.86 -8.26
C VAL A 162 -21.67 4.92 -9.24
N SER A 163 -22.30 3.87 -8.73
CA SER A 163 -23.16 3.02 -9.50
C SER A 163 -24.21 3.94 -10.12
N MET A 164 -24.06 4.23 -11.41
CA MET A 164 -25.20 4.55 -12.27
C MET A 164 -26.01 3.27 -12.42
N ILE A 165 -26.59 2.79 -11.33
CA ILE A 165 -27.78 1.95 -11.38
C ILE A 165 -28.90 2.96 -11.16
N SER A 166 -29.23 3.70 -12.22
CA SER A 166 -30.51 4.39 -12.26
C SER A 166 -31.57 3.31 -12.36
N ASN A 167 -32.45 3.25 -11.36
CA ASN A 167 -33.68 2.46 -11.34
C ASN A 167 -34.27 2.26 -12.74
N GLN A 168 -34.30 1.00 -13.19
CA GLN A 168 -35.31 0.47 -14.09
C GLN A 168 -35.72 -0.91 -13.58
#